data_AF-A0A5S9MAD8-F1
#
_entry.id   AF-A0A5S9MAD8-F1
#
_cell.length_a   1.000
_cell.length_b   1.000
_cell.length_c   1.000
_cell.angle_alpha   90.00
_cell.angle_beta   90.00
_cell.angle_gamma   90.00
#
_symmetry.space_group_name_H-M   'P 1'
#
loop_
_entity.id
_entity.type
_entity.pdbx_description
1 polymer ?
#
loop_
_entity_poly.entity_id
_entity_poly.type
_entity_poly.pdbx_seq_one_letter_code
_entity_poly.pdbx_strand_id
1 'polypeptide(L)'
;MKLKLSSPQVGIKINEWYRQICGFHVMKAEKLKAEIEQEILEMEQDQNLLLFYQLMDFRHKVMLEYFEPAKKASNDEEIKNLLETIEHSQTKLTDMLEYYVHFFFTGMFEFEQRNYLSAIAYYRSAEKKSSISYQMI
;
A
#
# COMPACT_ATOMS: atom_id res chain seq x y z
N MET A 1 -19.16 -17.01 17.48
CA MET A 1 -18.24 -17.15 16.33
C MET A 1 -17.40 -15.89 16.28
N LYS A 2 -16.06 -15.98 16.38
CA LYS A 2 -15.20 -14.86 15.95
C LYS A 2 -15.46 -14.70 14.45
N LEU A 3 -16.01 -13.56 14.03
CA LEU A 3 -16.03 -13.21 12.61
C LEU A 3 -14.56 -13.15 12.18
N LYS A 4 -14.15 -13.99 11.22
CA LYS A 4 -12.84 -13.83 10.60
C LYS A 4 -12.76 -12.43 10.03
N LEU A 5 -11.61 -11.76 10.21
CA LEU A 5 -11.39 -10.46 9.58
C LEU A 5 -11.56 -10.60 8.06
N SER A 6 -12.18 -9.61 7.43
CA SER A 6 -12.32 -9.60 5.98
C SER A 6 -11.04 -9.06 5.33
N SER A 7 -10.64 -9.65 4.20
CA SER A 7 -9.48 -9.21 3.40
C SER A 7 -9.43 -7.70 3.11
N PRO A 8 -10.55 -7.04 2.75
CA PRO A 8 -10.55 -5.60 2.49
C PRO A 8 -10.25 -4.75 3.73
N GLN A 9 -10.63 -5.21 4.93
CA GLN A 9 -10.35 -4.48 6.17
C GLN A 9 -8.84 -4.42 6.46
N VAL A 10 -8.15 -5.55 6.28
CA VAL A 10 -6.69 -5.61 6.41
C VAL A 10 -6.02 -4.84 5.27
N GLY A 11 -6.57 -4.89 4.05
CA GLY A 11 -6.10 -4.10 2.91
C GLY A 11 -6.10 -2.59 3.18
N ILE A 12 -7.15 -2.04 3.80
CA ILE A 12 -7.20 -0.62 4.19
C ILE A 12 -6.13 -0.28 5.23
N LYS A 13 -5.82 -1.17 6.17
CA LYS A 13 -4.71 -0.95 7.12
C LYS A 13 -3.35 -0.96 6.43
N ILE A 14 -3.16 -1.83 5.45
CA ILE A 14 -1.94 -1.81 4.60
C ILE A 14 -1.85 -0.48 3.83
N ASN A 15 -2.98 0.11 3.40
CA ASN A 15 -2.99 1.45 2.79
C ASN A 15 -2.58 2.55 3.78
N GLU A 16 -3.02 2.46 5.04
CA GLU A 16 -2.58 3.38 6.09
C GLU A 16 -1.09 3.21 6.37
N TRP A 17 -0.60 1.98 6.41
CA TRP A 17 0.82 1.67 6.54
C TRP A 17 1.64 2.29 5.40
N TYR A 18 1.16 2.22 4.15
CA TYR A 18 1.78 2.90 3.00
C TYR A 18 1.92 4.41 3.22
N ARG A 19 0.88 5.08 3.74
CA ARG A 19 0.94 6.52 4.05
C ARG A 19 2.00 6.84 5.10
N GLN A 20 2.13 6.00 6.14
CA GLN A 20 3.18 6.18 7.15
C GLN A 20 4.57 5.96 6.57
N ILE A 21 4.74 5.00 5.65
CA ILE A 21 5.99 4.74 4.93
C ILE A 21 6.39 5.95 4.07
N CYS A 22 5.47 6.48 3.27
CA CYS A 22 5.76 7.67 2.44
C CYS A 22 6.04 8.92 3.29
N GLY A 23 5.45 9.02 4.48
CA GLY A 23 5.76 10.08 5.44
C GLY A 23 7.01 9.84 6.30
N PHE A 24 7.77 8.77 6.08
CA PHE A 24 8.94 8.38 6.90
C PHE A 24 8.66 8.28 8.41
N HIS A 25 7.42 7.95 8.79
CA HIS A 25 7.03 7.79 10.19
C HIS A 25 7.38 6.39 10.71
N VAL A 26 8.68 6.09 10.84
CA VAL A 26 9.19 4.72 11.14
C VAL A 26 8.51 4.06 12.33
N MET A 27 8.40 4.77 13.46
CA MET A 27 7.78 4.22 14.68
C MET A 27 6.31 3.82 14.47
N LYS A 28 5.55 4.60 13.68
CA LYS A 28 4.15 4.29 13.37
C LYS A 28 4.05 3.17 12.34
N ALA A 29 4.96 3.16 11.35
CA ALA A 29 5.01 2.13 10.32
C ALA A 29 5.33 0.75 10.91
N GLU A 30 6.32 0.64 11.82
CA GLU A 30 6.63 -0.61 12.52
C GLU A 30 5.47 -1.11 13.37
N LYS A 31 4.77 -0.21 14.08
CA LYS A 31 3.58 -0.58 14.87
C LYS A 31 2.46 -1.13 13.98
N LEU A 32 2.16 -0.45 12.87
CA LEU A 32 1.14 -0.89 11.92
C LEU A 32 1.52 -2.22 11.27
N LYS A 33 2.79 -2.42 10.92
CA LYS A 33 3.28 -3.70 10.39
C LYS A 33 2.99 -4.86 11.35
N ALA A 34 3.34 -4.71 12.62
CA ALA A 34 3.12 -5.76 13.62
C ALA A 34 1.62 -6.09 13.81
N GLU A 35 0.75 -5.07 13.76
CA GLU A 35 -0.71 -5.26 13.81
C GLU A 35 -1.22 -6.02 12.58
N ILE A 36 -0.76 -5.64 11.38
CA ILE A 36 -1.14 -6.29 10.11
C ILE A 36 -0.68 -7.76 10.09
N GLU A 37 0.53 -8.06 10.55
CA GLU A 37 1.03 -9.44 10.62
C GLU A 37 0.17 -10.34 11.51
N GLN A 38 -0.30 -9.82 12.65
CA GLN A 38 -1.22 -10.55 13.53
C GLN A 38 -2.58 -10.76 12.86
N GLU A 39 -3.11 -9.75 12.17
CA GLU A 39 -4.41 -9.82 11.51
C GLU A 39 -4.42 -10.75 10.30
N ILE A 40 -3.33 -10.80 9.54
CA ILE A 40 -3.16 -11.75 8.42
C ILE A 40 -3.23 -13.20 8.91
N LEU A 41 -2.76 -13.51 10.13
CA LEU A 41 -2.84 -14.85 10.72
C LEU A 41 -4.27 -15.26 11.10
N GLU A 42 -5.13 -14.30 11.47
CA GLU A 42 -6.53 -14.54 11.87
C GLU A 42 -7.53 -14.47 10.69
N MET A 43 -7.09 -13.98 9.53
CA MET A 43 -7.92 -13.73 8.35
C MET A 43 -8.20 -14.99 7.50
N GLU A 44 -9.16 -14.91 6.58
CA GLU A 44 -9.28 -15.87 5.49
C GLU A 44 -8.06 -15.82 4.56
N GLN A 45 -7.67 -16.96 3.97
CA GLN A 45 -6.55 -16.99 3.05
C GLN A 45 -6.89 -16.22 1.77
N ASP A 46 -6.25 -15.07 1.58
CA ASP A 46 -6.30 -14.27 0.37
C ASP A 46 -4.88 -14.08 -0.18
N GLN A 47 -4.59 -14.76 -1.29
CA GLN A 47 -3.27 -14.70 -1.92
C GLN A 47 -2.94 -13.31 -2.47
N ASN A 48 -3.95 -12.53 -2.90
CA ASN A 48 -3.73 -11.17 -3.39
C ASN A 48 -3.33 -10.24 -2.25
N LEU A 49 -3.93 -10.42 -1.06
CA LEU A 49 -3.54 -9.66 0.13
C LEU A 49 -2.13 -10.05 0.59
N LEU A 50 -1.78 -11.34 0.60
CA LEU A 50 -0.41 -11.76 0.96
C LEU A 50 0.62 -11.18 0.00
N LEU A 51 0.35 -11.17 -1.31
CA LEU A 51 1.21 -10.53 -2.29
C LEU A 51 1.33 -9.03 -2.02
N PHE A 52 0.21 -8.36 -1.74
CA PHE A 52 0.20 -6.95 -1.42
C PHE A 52 1.02 -6.63 -0.15
N TYR A 53 0.90 -7.46 0.88
CA TYR A 53 1.71 -7.37 2.09
C TYR A 53 3.20 -7.51 1.79
N GLN A 54 3.61 -8.50 0.98
CA GLN A 54 5.02 -8.71 0.62
C GLN A 54 5.62 -7.52 -0.13
N LEU A 55 4.85 -6.93 -1.07
CA LEU A 55 5.28 -5.73 -1.77
C LEU A 55 5.45 -4.55 -0.81
N MET A 56 4.55 -4.41 0.17
CA MET A 56 4.63 -3.35 1.17
C MET A 56 5.80 -3.53 2.14
N ASP A 57 6.08 -4.77 2.58
CA ASP A 57 7.23 -5.07 3.42
C ASP A 57 8.55 -4.77 2.70
N PHE A 58 8.63 -5.05 1.39
CA PHE A 58 9.77 -4.63 0.58
C PHE A 58 9.92 -3.11 0.54
N ARG A 59 8.83 -2.37 0.31
CA ARG A 59 8.84 -0.89 0.31
C ARG A 59 9.23 -0.31 1.68
N HIS A 60 8.82 -0.96 2.76
CA HIS A 60 9.17 -0.60 4.13
C HIS A 60 10.67 -0.80 4.41
N LYS A 61 11.24 -1.93 3.97
CA LYS A 61 12.70 -2.17 4.04
C LYS A 61 13.49 -1.11 3.28
N VAL A 62 13.04 -0.76 2.07
CA VAL A 62 13.63 0.33 1.29
C VAL A 62 13.58 1.64 2.10
N MET A 63 12.43 2.00 2.69
CA MET A 63 12.34 3.19 3.53
C MET A 63 13.34 3.18 4.70
N LEU A 64 13.55 2.04 5.36
CA LEU A 64 14.54 1.90 6.44
C LEU A 64 15.98 2.09 5.94
N GLU A 65 16.33 1.60 4.75
CA GLU A 65 17.64 1.83 4.13
C GLU A 65 17.89 3.31 3.83
N TYR A 66 16.85 4.03 3.40
CA TYR A 66 16.90 5.47 3.13
C TYR A 66 16.55 6.35 4.34
N PHE A 67 16.34 5.76 5.52
CA PHE A 67 15.94 6.49 6.72
C PHE A 67 17.06 7.38 7.27
N GLU A 68 18.31 6.89 7.29
CA GLU A 68 19.46 7.66 7.76
C GLU A 68 19.70 8.95 6.94
N PRO A 69 19.66 8.95 5.59
CA PRO A 69 19.69 10.18 4.81
C PRO A 69 18.43 11.04 4.99
N ALA A 70 17.24 10.43 5.12
CA ALA A 70 15.99 11.17 5.36
C ALA A 70 15.93 11.84 6.75
N LYS A 71 16.60 11.28 7.76
CA LYS A 71 16.70 11.89 9.11
C LYS A 71 17.65 13.09 9.13
N LYS A 72 18.60 13.15 8.20
CA LYS A 72 19.49 14.30 7.98
C LYS A 72 18.82 15.38 7.13
N ALA A 73 17.81 15.02 6.35
CA ALA A 73 16.98 15.98 5.64
C ALA A 73 16.23 16.85 6.64
N SER A 74 16.38 18.17 6.49
CA SER A 74 15.81 19.14 7.44
C SER A 74 14.46 19.68 6.99
N ASN A 75 14.10 19.48 5.72
CA ASN A 75 12.89 20.02 5.10
C ASN A 75 12.09 18.96 4.33
N ASP A 76 10.76 19.14 4.26
CA ASP A 76 9.84 18.27 3.51
C ASP A 76 10.18 18.14 2.01
N GLU A 77 10.83 19.14 1.40
CA GLU A 77 11.28 19.09 0.01
C GLU A 77 12.42 18.10 -0.23
N GLU A 78 13.35 17.94 0.73
CA GLU A 78 14.44 16.98 0.61
C GLU A 78 13.93 15.54 0.74
N ILE A 79 12.93 15.34 1.63
CA ILE A 79 12.20 14.07 1.76
C ILE A 79 11.47 13.75 0.45
N LYS A 80 10.82 14.75 -0.17
CA LYS A 80 10.13 14.58 -1.45
C LYS A 80 11.09 14.23 -2.59
N ASN A 81 12.24 14.89 -2.69
CA ASN A 81 13.26 14.57 -3.70
C ASN A 81 13.86 13.16 -3.51
N LEU A 82 14.03 12.71 -2.26
CA LEU A 82 14.42 11.33 -1.94
C LEU A 82 13.34 10.33 -2.37
N LEU A 83 12.07 10.62 -2.10
CA LEU A 83 10.95 9.79 -2.56
C LEU A 83 10.91 9.71 -4.08
N GLU A 84 11.01 10.84 -4.78
CA GLU A 84 11.02 10.88 -6.24
C GLU A 84 12.19 10.06 -6.80
N THR A 85 13.38 10.11 -6.17
CA THR A 85 14.53 9.30 -6.58
C THR A 85 14.27 7.79 -6.39
N ILE A 86 13.69 7.41 -5.26
CA ILE A 86 13.32 6.02 -4.97
C ILE A 86 12.25 5.54 -5.95
N GLU A 87 11.21 6.34 -6.18
CA GLU A 87 10.11 6.04 -7.10
C GLU A 87 10.60 5.94 -8.55
N HIS A 88 11.55 6.78 -8.97
CA HIS A 88 12.13 6.69 -10.30
C HIS A 88 12.97 5.42 -10.48
N SER A 89 13.70 5.01 -9.43
CA SER A 89 14.48 3.77 -9.44
C SER A 89 13.61 2.50 -9.37
N GLN A 90 12.40 2.60 -8.79
CA GLN A 90 11.48 1.49 -8.54
C GLN A 90 10.11 1.70 -9.21
N THR A 91 10.07 2.33 -10.38
CA THR A 91 8.84 2.69 -11.11
C THR A 91 7.82 1.54 -11.20
N LYS A 92 8.27 0.32 -11.55
CA LYS A 92 7.38 -0.86 -11.62
C LYS A 92 6.77 -1.27 -10.27
N LEU A 93 7.51 -1.11 -9.17
CA LEU A 93 7.00 -1.41 -7.83
C LEU A 93 6.01 -0.35 -7.39
N THR A 94 6.33 0.93 -7.60
CA THR A 94 5.44 2.05 -7.26
C THR A 94 4.12 1.94 -8.02
N ASP A 95 4.15 1.62 -9.31
CA ASP A 95 2.94 1.42 -10.11
C ASP A 95 2.09 0.25 -9.61
N MET A 96 2.72 -0.86 -9.21
CA MET A 96 2.03 -2.01 -8.62
C MET A 96 1.43 -1.69 -7.25
N LEU A 97 2.17 -0.97 -6.40
CA LEU A 97 1.68 -0.55 -5.09
C LEU A 97 0.52 0.43 -5.23
N GLU A 98 0.59 1.40 -6.14
CA GLU A 98 -0.53 2.29 -6.43
C GLU A 98 -1.76 1.53 -6.89
N TYR A 99 -1.61 0.50 -7.73
CA TYR A 99 -2.73 -0.34 -8.15
C TYR A 99 -3.46 -0.98 -6.96
N TYR A 100 -2.71 -1.63 -6.07
CA TYR A 100 -3.30 -2.30 -4.91
C TYR A 100 -3.82 -1.31 -3.86
N VAL A 101 -3.06 -0.25 -3.57
CA VAL A 101 -3.40 0.76 -2.55
C VAL A 101 -4.60 1.59 -2.98
N HIS A 102 -4.50 2.26 -4.14
CA HIS A 102 -5.45 3.29 -4.50
C HIS A 102 -6.74 2.75 -5.11
N PHE A 103 -6.70 1.56 -5.71
CA PHE A 103 -7.81 1.12 -6.55
C PHE A 103 -8.41 -0.22 -6.12
N PHE A 104 -7.60 -1.26 -5.90
CA PHE A 104 -8.12 -2.59 -5.63
C PHE A 104 -8.73 -2.71 -4.22
N PHE A 105 -7.94 -2.53 -3.16
CA PHE A 105 -8.45 -2.70 -1.79
C PHE A 105 -9.39 -1.59 -1.35
N THR A 106 -9.18 -0.36 -1.83
CA THR A 106 -10.10 0.76 -1.59
C THR A 106 -11.47 0.50 -2.26
N GLY A 107 -11.48 -0.03 -3.49
CA GLY A 107 -12.72 -0.41 -4.17
C GLY A 107 -13.44 -1.57 -3.47
N MET A 108 -12.71 -2.59 -3.01
CA MET A 108 -13.28 -3.71 -2.26
C MET A 108 -13.90 -3.30 -0.93
N PHE A 109 -13.24 -2.39 -0.20
CA PHE A 109 -13.78 -1.85 1.05
C PHE A 109 -15.07 -1.05 0.84
N GLU A 110 -15.10 -0.13 -0.15
CA GLU A 110 -16.31 0.63 -0.47
C GLU A 110 -17.46 -0.28 -0.95
N PHE A 111 -17.13 -1.39 -1.62
CA PHE A 111 -18.11 -2.40 -2.00
C PHE A 111 -18.71 -3.12 -0.79
N GLU A 112 -17.90 -3.52 0.19
CA GLU A 112 -18.37 -4.10 1.47
C GLU A 112 -19.29 -3.14 2.23
N GLN A 113 -18.97 -1.83 2.19
CA GLN A 113 -19.76 -0.77 2.82
C GLN A 113 -21.04 -0.40 2.05
N ARG A 114 -21.35 -1.12 0.96
CA ARG A 114 -22.50 -0.88 0.06
C ARG A 114 -22.45 0.45 -0.70
N ASN A 115 -21.29 1.10 -0.76
CA ASN A 115 -21.05 2.32 -1.52
C ASN A 115 -20.68 1.99 -2.97
N TYR A 116 -21.63 1.41 -3.70
CA TYR A 116 -21.36 0.83 -5.03
C TYR A 116 -20.88 1.86 -6.07
N LEU A 117 -21.34 3.10 -6.00
CA LEU A 117 -20.89 4.16 -6.92
C LEU A 117 -19.40 4.49 -6.73
N SER A 118 -18.95 4.59 -5.47
CA SER A 118 -17.54 4.79 -5.14
C SER A 118 -16.70 3.59 -5.54
N ALA A 119 -17.17 2.37 -5.23
CA ALA A 119 -16.49 1.14 -5.61
C ALA A 119 -16.28 1.03 -7.13
N ILE A 120 -17.31 1.31 -7.93
CA ILE A 120 -17.22 1.31 -9.40
C ILE A 120 -16.20 2.35 -9.90
N ALA A 121 -16.16 3.54 -9.30
CA ALA A 121 -15.20 4.58 -9.67
C ALA A 121 -13.74 4.14 -9.39
N TYR A 122 -13.50 3.51 -8.23
CA TYR A 122 -12.18 2.97 -7.89
C TYR A 122 -11.79 1.81 -8.80
N TYR A 123 -12.71 0.88 -9.11
CA TYR A 123 -12.43 -0.22 -10.02
C TYR A 123 -12.11 0.23 -11.45
N ARG A 124 -12.85 1.22 -11.99
CA ARG A 124 -12.54 1.80 -13.30
C ARG A 124 -11.17 2.46 -13.34
N SER A 125 -10.76 3.08 -12.24
CA SER A 125 -9.44 3.69 -12.13
C SER A 125 -8.34 2.63 -12.06
N ALA A 126 -8.61 1.50 -11.38
CA ALA A 126 -7.74 0.32 -11.36
C ALA A 126 -7.54 -0.25 -12.77
N GLU A 127 -8.63 -0.45 -13.52
CA GLU A 127 -8.61 -1.01 -14.87
C GLU A 127 -7.80 -0.13 -15.83
N LYS A 128 -7.96 1.20 -15.73
CA LYS A 128 -7.21 2.15 -16.56
C LYS A 128 -5.71 2.09 -16.30
N LYS A 129 -5.29 1.93 -15.04
CA LYS A 129 -3.87 1.79 -14.67
C LYS A 129 -3.33 0.41 -15.12
N SER A 130 -4.13 -0.65 -15.01
CA SER A 130 -3.77 -2.00 -15.47
C SER A 130 -3.66 -2.09 -16.99
N SER A 131 -4.52 -1.42 -17.78
CA SER A 131 -4.47 -1.51 -19.25
C SER A 131 -3.25 -0.80 -19.87
N ILE A 132 -2.72 0.23 -19.21
CA ILE A 132 -1.48 0.90 -19.63
C ILE A 132 -0.27 -0.05 -19.53
N SER A 133 -0.28 -0.99 -18.58
CA SER A 133 0.78 -1.97 -18.41
C SER A 133 0.84 -3.02 -19.54
N TYR A 134 -0.29 -3.32 -20.19
CA TYR A 134 -0.38 -4.26 -21.31
C TYR A 134 0.02 -3.66 -22.67
N GLN A 135 0.10 -2.33 -22.81
CA GLN A 135 0.52 -1.69 -24.06
C GLN A 135 2.04 -1.48 -24.18
N MET A 136 2.80 -1.83 -23.13
CA MET A 136 4.27 -1.70 -23.07
C MET A 136 5.00 -3.03 -23.25
N ILE A 137 4.30 -4.08 -23.70
CA ILE A 137 4.82 -5.39 -24.11
C ILE A 137 4.50 -5.57 -25.59
#